data_AF-A0A9D4L7D6-F1
#
_entry.id   AF-A0A9D4L7D6-F1
#
_cell.length_a   1.000
_cell.length_b   1.000
_cell.length_c   1.000
_cell.angle_alpha   90.00
_cell.angle_beta   90.00
_cell.angle_gamma   90.00
#
_symmetry.space_group_name_H-M   'P 1'
#
loop_
_entity.id
_entity.type
_entity.pdbx_description
1 polymer ?
#
loop_
_entity_poly.entity_id
_entity_poly.type
_entity_poly.pdbx_seq_one_letter_code
_entity_poly.pdbx_strand_id
1 'polypeptide(L)' 'MVHWPEPVVKDNVDLDITAEKLSIINQGDSLEEGTYLIPYRATDSAGNSHTMLSECNVTIYVQGTIVCSTIF' A
#
# COMPACT_ATOMS: atom_id res chain seq x y z
N MET A 1 3.75 2.71 -11.71
CA MET A 1 3.16 1.48 -11.14
C MET A 1 3.12 1.66 -9.64
N VAL A 2 2.04 1.20 -9.01
CA VAL A 2 1.86 1.31 -7.55
C VAL A 2 2.71 0.25 -6.84
N HIS A 3 3.53 0.65 -5.85
CA HIS A 3 4.30 -0.27 -5.02
C HIS A 3 4.42 0.27 -3.59
N TRP A 4 4.14 -0.57 -2.60
CA TRP A 4 4.25 -0.24 -1.18
C TRP A 4 4.76 -1.47 -0.40
N PRO A 5 5.48 -1.27 0.72
CA PRO A 5 5.88 -2.38 1.57
C PRO A 5 4.65 -2.98 2.25
N GLU A 6 4.50 -4.31 2.20
CA GLU A 6 3.45 -4.99 2.95
C GLU A 6 3.66 -4.80 4.46
N PRO A 7 2.58 -4.56 5.24
CA PRO A 7 2.69 -4.41 6.68
C PRO A 7 3.14 -5.72 7.32
N VAL A 8 4.18 -5.64 8.14
CA VAL A 8 4.60 -6.76 8.99
C VAL A 8 3.81 -6.69 10.29
N VAL A 9 2.92 -7.64 10.50
CA VAL A 9 2.21 -7.84 11.75
C VAL A 9 3.05 -8.71 12.68
N LYS A 10 3.27 -8.24 13.91
CA LYS A 10 3.90 -9.01 14.98
C LYS A 10 3.13 -8.78 16.26
N ASP A 11 2.83 -9.87 16.94
CA ASP A 11 2.29 -9.89 18.29
C ASP A 11 3.31 -10.57 19.19
N ASN A 12 3.28 -10.22 20.47
CA ASN A 12 4.21 -10.77 21.45
C ASN A 12 3.76 -12.14 21.99
N VAL A 13 2.52 -12.56 21.72
CA VAL A 13 1.92 -13.81 22.18
C VAL A 13 1.62 -14.74 21.01
N ASP A 14 1.04 -14.23 19.93
CA ASP A 14 0.62 -15.00 18.77
C ASP A 14 1.64 -14.96 17.61
N LEU A 15 2.01 -16.15 17.13
CA LEU A 15 2.93 -16.32 16.00
C LEU A 15 2.20 -16.32 14.64
N ASP A 16 0.89 -16.57 14.63
CA ASP A 16 0.06 -16.65 13.43
C ASP A 16 -1.02 -15.55 13.45
N ILE A 17 -0.61 -14.33 13.07
CA ILE A 17 -1.54 -13.21 12.89
C ILE A 17 -1.84 -13.09 11.41
N THR A 18 -3.12 -13.02 11.09
CA THR A 18 -3.55 -12.76 9.71
C THR A 18 -3.79 -11.28 9.53
N ALA A 19 -3.09 -10.66 8.58
CA ALA A 19 -3.42 -9.33 8.08
C ALA A 19 -4.34 -9.45 6.86
N GLU A 20 -5.54 -8.89 6.97
CA GLU A 20 -6.48 -8.80 5.87
C GLU A 20 -6.45 -7.38 5.28
N LYS A 21 -6.21 -7.28 3.98
CA LYS A 21 -6.29 -6.01 3.26
C LYS A 21 -7.77 -5.64 3.05
N LEU A 22 -8.15 -4.44 3.47
CA LEU A 22 -9.53 -3.92 3.30
C LEU A 22 -9.69 -2.98 2.10
N SER A 23 -8.61 -2.71 1.37
CA SER A 23 -8.61 -1.84 0.17
C SER A 23 -8.76 -2.62 -1.12
N ILE A 24 -9.32 -1.97 -2.14
CA ILE A 24 -9.40 -2.48 -3.52
C ILE A 24 -8.10 -2.30 -4.32
N ILE A 25 -7.14 -1.51 -3.81
CA ILE A 25 -5.87 -1.21 -4.47
C ILE A 25 -4.93 -2.42 -4.41
N ASN A 26 -4.36 -2.81 -5.54
CA ASN A 26 -3.41 -3.91 -5.68
C ASN A 26 -2.02 -3.43 -6.10
N GLN A 27 -0.98 -4.20 -5.77
CA GLN A 27 0.36 -3.93 -6.26
C GLN A 27 0.35 -3.99 -7.79
N GLY A 28 0.97 -3.01 -8.43
CA GLY A 28 1.00 -2.92 -9.89
C GLY A 28 -0.19 -2.20 -10.52
N ASP A 29 -1.20 -1.76 -9.75
CA ASP A 29 -2.26 -0.90 -10.27
C ASP A 29 -1.67 0.38 -10.89
N SER A 30 -2.40 0.96 -11.84
CA SER A 30 -2.07 2.25 -12.45
C SER A 30 -2.98 3.32 -11.84
N LEU A 31 -2.48 3.99 -10.81
CA LEU A 31 -3.15 5.11 -10.15
C LEU A 31 -2.46 6.44 -10.53
N GLU A 32 -3.14 7.55 -10.29
CA GLU A 32 -2.56 8.89 -10.39
C GLU A 32 -1.48 9.11 -9.33
N GLU A 33 -0.63 10.12 -9.53
CA GLU A 33 0.39 10.48 -8.53
C GLU A 33 -0.29 10.92 -7.25
N GLY A 34 0.11 10.32 -6.13
CA GLY A 34 -0.46 10.64 -4.84
C GLY A 34 -0.10 9.66 -3.75
N THR A 35 -0.45 10.04 -2.53
CA THR A 35 -0.37 9.19 -1.34
C THR A 35 -1.72 8.53 -1.11
N TYR A 36 -1.72 7.19 -1.07
CA TYR A 36 -2.90 6.38 -0.82
C TYR A 36 -2.77 5.66 0.51
N LEU A 37 -3.84 5.64 1.30
CA LEU A 37 -3.91 4.90 2.56
C LEU A 37 -4.54 3.53 2.31
N ILE A 38 -3.80 2.48 2.66
CA ILE A 38 -4.26 1.11 2.52
C ILE A 38 -4.58 0.56 3.93
N PRO A 39 -5.87 0.43 4.29
CA PRO A 39 -6.25 -0.18 5.56
C PRO A 39 -6.01 -1.69 5.55
N TYR A 40 -5.36 -2.17 6.61
CA TYR A 40 -5.22 -3.58 6.94
C TYR A 40 -5.83 -3.86 8.31
N ARG A 41 -6.51 -4.99 8.45
CA ARG A 41 -7.02 -5.48 9.72
C ARG A 41 -6.19 -6.68 10.15
N ALA A 42 -5.51 -6.55 11.28
CA ALA A 42 -4.87 -7.66 11.96
C ALA A 42 -5.86 -8.27 12.94
N THR A 43 -6.05 -9.58 12.89
CA THR A 43 -6.84 -10.33 13.87
C THR A 43 -5.96 -11.38 14.50
N ASP A 44 -5.91 -11.38 15.83
CA ASP A 44 -5.19 -12.40 16.61
C ASP A 44 -6.06 -13.66 16.82
N SER A 45 -5.46 -14.70 17.41
CA SER A 45 -6.17 -15.97 17.66
C SER A 45 -7.18 -15.87 18.81
N ALA A 46 -7.02 -14.86 19.68
CA ALA A 46 -7.88 -14.56 20.81
C ALA A 46 -9.13 -13.72 20.43
N GLY A 47 -9.21 -13.24 19.18
CA GLY A 47 -10.29 -12.43 18.65
C GLY A 47 -10.11 -10.91 18.83
N ASN A 48 -8.96 -10.43 19.31
CA ASN A 48 -8.65 -9.01 19.24
C ASN A 48 -8.34 -8.62 17.79
N SER A 49 -8.92 -7.50 17.36
CA SER A 49 -8.65 -6.94 16.04
C SER A 49 -8.12 -5.52 16.16
N HIS A 50 -7.11 -5.23 15.34
CA HIS A 50 -6.54 -3.89 15.24
C HIS A 50 -6.45 -3.48 13.77
N THR A 51 -6.91 -2.27 13.47
CA THR A 51 -6.82 -1.71 12.12
C THR A 51 -5.59 -0.84 12.02
N MET A 52 -4.70 -1.16 11.09
CA MET A 52 -3.49 -0.41 10.81
C MET A 52 -3.54 0.17 9.40
N LEU A 53 -2.99 1.36 9.22
CA LEU A 53 -2.90 2.02 7.92
C LEU A 53 -1.48 1.86 7.39
N SER A 54 -1.34 1.38 6.15
CA SER A 54 -0.08 1.41 5.40
C SER A 54 -0.11 2.52 4.38
N GLU A 55 0.96 3.30 4.32
CA GLU A 55 1.12 4.35 3.32
C GLU A 55 1.65 3.76 2.02
N CYS A 56 0.91 3.98 0.94
CA CYS A 56 1.30 3.65 -0.40
C CYS A 56 1.62 4.93 -1.16
N ASN A 57 2.87 5.09 -1.58
CA ASN A 57 3.30 6.21 -2.41
C ASN A 57 3.30 5.78 -3.87
N VAL A 58 2.52 6.47 -4.70
CA VAL A 58 2.47 6.22 -6.14
C VAL A 58 3.39 7.20 -6.82
N THR A 59 4.57 6.71 -7.23
CA THR A 59 5.48 7.48 -8.06
C THR A 59 5.16 7.23 -9.53
N ILE A 60 4.83 8.30 -10.27
CA ILE A 60 4.75 8.23 -11.72
C ILE A 60 6.18 8.10 -12.25
N TYR A 61 6.53 6.89 -12.67
CA TYR A 61 7.63 6.71 -13.61
C TYR A 61 7.09 7.13 -14.97
N VAL A 62 7.51 8.29 -15.47
CA VAL A 62 7.33 8.67 -16.87
C VAL A 62 8.04 7.62 -17.73
N GLN A 63 7.34 6.53 -18.06
CA GLN A 63 7.74 5.56 -19.08
C GLN A 63 7.47 6.12 -20.49
N GLY A 64 7.64 7.42 -20.65
CA GLY A 64 7.34 8.17 -21.86
C GLY A 64 8.22 9.41 -21.86
N THR A 65 8.93 9.59 -22.96
CA THR A 65 9.77 10.74 -23.27
C THR A 65 9.10 12.04 -22.83
N ILE A 66 9.72 12.74 -21.88
CA ILE A 66 9.38 14.15 -21.62
C ILE A 66 9.84 14.93 -22.86
N VAL A 67 8.94 15.13 -23.81
CA VAL A 67 9.13 16.13 -24.86
C VAL A 67 8.86 17.49 -24.23
N CYS A 68 9.90 18.13 -23.72
CA CYS A 68 9.89 19.55 -23.44
C CYS A 68 10.08 20.27 -24.78
N SER A 69 8.99 20.60 -25.47
CA SER A 69 9.03 21.49 -26.62
C SER A 69 9.15 22.93 -26.11
N THR A 70 10.38 23.41 -25.98
CA THR A 70 10.64 24.84 -25.87
C THR A 70 10.36 25.46 -27.24
N ILE A 71 9.24 26.18 -27.36
CA ILE A 71 9.00 27.03 -28.52
C ILE A 71 9.91 28.26 -28.33
N PHE A 72 10.91 28.43 -29.20
CA PHE A 72 11.53 29.74 -29.45
C PHE A 72 10.86 30.34 -30.69
#